data_AF-A0A8K0AJX1-F1
#
_entry.id   AF-A0A8K0AJX1-F1
#
_cell.length_a   1.000
_cell.length_b   1.000
_cell.length_c   1.000
_cell.angle_alpha   90.00
_cell.angle_beta   90.00
_cell.angle_gamma   90.00
#
_symmetry.space_group_name_H-M   'P 1'
#
loop_
_entity.id
_entity.type
_entity.pdbx_description
1 polymer ?
#
loop_
_entity_poly.entity_id
_entity_poly.type
_entity_poly.pdbx_seq_one_letter_code
_entity_poly.pdbx_strand_id
1 'polypeptide(L)'
;MAMLKRGVQSHRGSVLALYKRCLRLAPDYVRAPGVQSLLQQEFLKEESHLSAVSAKGMKSQLTNHELMTELVRNYVAETFRANARMQSGKEAARMLREAKAEVSAIETQVIQRGWPLPGQGS
;
A
#
# COMPACT_ATOMS: atom_id res chain seq x y z
N MET A 1 -5.92 22.27 -26.42
CA MET A 1 -6.28 20.99 -25.76
C MET A 1 -5.31 19.82 -25.98
N ALA A 2 -4.28 19.90 -26.85
CA ALA A 2 -3.35 18.79 -27.09
C ALA A 2 -2.27 18.56 -26.01
N MET A 3 -1.91 19.57 -25.21
CA MET A 3 -0.85 19.45 -24.19
C MET A 3 -1.26 18.67 -22.94
N LEU A 4 -2.55 18.65 -22.58
CA LEU A 4 -3.05 17.92 -21.40
C LEU A 4 -3.03 16.40 -21.58
N LYS A 5 -3.18 15.90 -22.81
CA LYS A 5 -3.09 14.46 -23.12
C LYS A 5 -1.66 13.89 -23.04
N ARG A 6 -0.62 14.73 -23.21
CA ARG A 6 0.79 14.30 -23.11
C ARG A 6 1.26 14.12 -21.66
N GLY A 7 0.77 14.91 -20.70
CA GLY A 7 1.19 14.84 -19.30
C GLY A 7 0.75 13.55 -18.58
N VAL A 8 -0.44 13.04 -18.90
CA VAL A 8 -0.93 11.75 -18.33
C VAL A 8 -0.21 10.57 -19.00
N GLN A 9 0.12 10.68 -20.30
CA GLN A 9 0.90 9.68 -21.01
C GLN A 9 2.39 9.66 -20.58
N SER A 10 2.99 10.80 -20.26
CA SER A 10 4.42 10.89 -19.88
C SER A 10 4.71 10.20 -18.55
N HIS A 11 3.73 10.09 -17.65
CA HIS A 11 3.89 9.42 -16.36
C HIS A 11 3.37 7.98 -16.34
N ARG A 12 2.63 7.55 -17.37
CA ARG A 12 2.06 6.19 -17.44
C ARG A 12 3.09 5.09 -17.21
N GLY A 13 4.27 5.19 -17.84
CA GLY A 13 5.34 4.21 -17.66
C GLY A 13 5.86 4.15 -16.22
N SER A 14 6.07 5.31 -15.59
CA SER A 14 6.51 5.37 -14.19
C SER A 14 5.45 4.90 -13.20
N VAL A 15 4.18 5.24 -13.44
CA VAL A 15 3.05 4.79 -12.62
C VAL A 15 2.91 3.26 -12.70
N LEU A 16 3.00 2.69 -13.91
CA LEU A 16 2.96 1.23 -14.09
C LEU A 16 4.18 0.53 -13.45
N ALA A 17 5.37 1.12 -13.56
CA ALA A 17 6.57 0.58 -12.92
C ALA A 17 6.44 0.59 -11.39
N LEU A 18 5.93 1.67 -10.81
CA LEU A 18 5.66 1.77 -9.37
C LEU A 18 4.60 0.77 -8.93
N TYR A 19 3.49 0.67 -9.65
CA TYR A 19 2.44 -0.32 -9.39
C TYR A 19 2.99 -1.76 -9.34
N LYS A 20 3.77 -2.15 -10.35
CA LYS A 20 4.44 -3.46 -10.40
C LYS A 20 5.46 -3.64 -9.26
N ARG A 21 6.09 -2.58 -8.76
CA ARG A 21 6.99 -2.65 -7.61
C ARG A 21 6.20 -2.92 -6.33
N CYS A 22 5.13 -2.17 -6.08
CA CYS A 22 4.26 -2.38 -4.92
C CYS A 22 3.70 -3.81 -4.85
N LEU A 23 3.20 -4.33 -5.97
CA LEU A 23 2.66 -5.71 -6.02
C LEU A 23 3.71 -6.79 -5.72
N ARG A 24 4.97 -6.55 -6.11
CA ARG A 24 6.09 -7.46 -5.85
C ARG A 24 6.55 -7.38 -4.39
N LEU A 25 6.52 -6.19 -3.79
CA LEU A 25 6.91 -5.99 -2.39
C LEU A 25 5.85 -6.46 -1.39
N ALA A 26 4.57 -6.53 -1.79
CA ALA A 26 3.48 -6.94 -0.91
C ALA A 26 3.74 -8.20 -0.05
N PRO A 27 4.21 -9.35 -0.59
CA PRO A 27 4.51 -10.52 0.24
C PRO A 27 5.64 -10.28 1.26
N ASP A 28 6.70 -9.60 0.86
CA ASP A 28 7.85 -9.30 1.75
C ASP A 28 7.45 -8.31 2.84
N TYR A 29 6.60 -7.34 2.50
CA TYR A 29 6.00 -6.41 3.45
C TYR A 29 5.15 -7.13 4.49
N VAL A 30 4.26 -8.04 4.08
CA VAL A 30 3.41 -8.81 5.00
C VAL A 30 4.24 -9.70 5.94
N ARG A 31 5.36 -10.24 5.45
CA ARG A 31 6.28 -11.09 6.23
C ARG A 31 7.22 -10.30 7.13
N ALA A 32 7.31 -8.98 6.95
CA ALA A 32 8.19 -8.16 7.77
C ALA A 32 7.72 -8.15 9.24
N PRO A 33 8.65 -8.21 10.21
CA PRO A 33 8.31 -8.22 11.63
C PRO A 33 7.43 -7.02 12.02
N GLY A 34 6.38 -7.26 12.82
CA GLY A 34 5.48 -6.21 13.31
C GLY A 34 4.45 -5.69 12.29
N VAL A 35 4.69 -5.88 10.98
CA VAL A 35 3.76 -5.43 9.94
C VAL A 35 2.46 -6.23 9.96
N GLN A 36 2.52 -7.54 10.19
CA GLN A 36 1.32 -8.36 10.26
C GLN A 36 0.35 -7.88 11.36
N SER A 37 0.87 -7.56 12.55
CA SER A 37 0.05 -7.04 13.65
C SER A 37 -0.49 -5.65 13.36
N LEU A 38 0.29 -4.80 12.69
CA LEU A 38 -0.14 -3.47 12.26
C LEU A 38 -1.28 -3.56 11.23
N LEU A 39 -1.09 -4.37 10.18
CA LEU A 39 -2.13 -4.61 9.16
C LEU A 39 -3.41 -5.16 9.78
N GLN A 40 -3.29 -6.13 10.69
CA GLN A 40 -4.45 -6.63 11.44
C GLN A 40 -5.19 -5.52 12.19
N GLN A 41 -4.48 -4.61 12.85
CA GLN A 41 -5.10 -3.50 13.56
C GLN A 41 -5.79 -2.52 12.61
N GLU A 42 -5.13 -2.14 11.51
CA GLU A 42 -5.70 -1.21 10.53
C GLU A 42 -6.95 -1.79 9.85
N PHE A 43 -6.89 -3.05 9.39
CA PHE A 43 -8.06 -3.72 8.80
C PHE A 43 -9.22 -3.87 9.80
N LEU A 44 -8.93 -4.18 11.07
CA LEU A 44 -9.98 -4.26 12.10
C LEU A 44 -10.54 -2.88 12.48
N LYS A 45 -9.78 -1.79 12.33
CA LYS A 45 -10.28 -0.42 12.53
C LYS A 45 -11.20 -0.01 11.39
N GLU A 46 -10.80 -0.26 10.14
CA GLU A 46 -11.65 0.03 8.96
C GLU A 46 -12.97 -0.77 9.01
N GLU A 47 -12.95 -1.99 9.55
CA GLU A 47 -14.15 -2.83 9.71
C GLU A 47 -14.85 -2.74 11.07
N SER A 48 -14.46 -1.80 11.95
CA SER A 48 -15.01 -1.63 13.31
C SER A 48 -16.51 -1.28 13.36
N HIS A 49 -17.17 -1.20 12.20
CA HIS A 49 -18.62 -1.14 12.03
C HIS A 49 -19.31 -2.53 12.03
N LEU A 50 -18.56 -3.63 12.11
CA LEU A 50 -19.09 -5.00 12.10
C LEU A 50 -19.33 -5.58 13.49
N SER A 51 -20.24 -6.54 13.60
CA SER A 51 -20.56 -7.22 14.87
C SER A 51 -19.34 -7.98 15.44
N ALA A 52 -19.27 -8.09 16.77
CA ALA A 52 -18.15 -8.72 17.49
C ALA A 52 -17.85 -10.19 17.08
N VAL A 53 -18.83 -10.89 16.50
CA VAL A 53 -18.67 -12.27 15.99
C VAL A 53 -17.90 -12.26 14.67
N SER A 54 -18.15 -11.29 13.79
CA SER A 54 -17.45 -11.12 12.51
C SER A 54 -15.98 -10.75 12.73
N ALA A 55 -15.70 -9.88 13.70
CA ALA A 55 -14.34 -9.45 14.04
C ALA A 55 -13.45 -10.62 14.52
N LYS A 56 -13.99 -11.58 15.28
CA LYS A 56 -13.24 -12.78 15.73
C LYS A 56 -12.91 -13.73 14.57
N GLY A 57 -13.85 -13.94 13.64
CA GLY A 57 -13.63 -14.77 12.45
C GLY A 57 -12.61 -14.18 11.48
N MET A 58 -12.59 -12.86 11.32
CA MET A 58 -11.55 -12.19 10.54
C MET A 58 -10.18 -12.25 11.20
N LYS A 59 -10.12 -12.08 12.54
CA LYS A 59 -8.82 -12.06 13.23
C LYS A 59 -8.06 -13.38 13.06
N SER A 60 -8.77 -14.52 13.01
CA SER A 60 -8.16 -15.81 12.68
C SER A 60 -7.77 -15.91 11.20
N GLN A 61 -8.57 -15.39 10.28
CA GLN A 61 -8.23 -15.35 8.85
C GLN A 61 -7.02 -14.46 8.52
N LEU A 62 -6.88 -13.32 9.20
CA LEU A 62 -5.78 -12.37 9.05
C LEU A 62 -4.43 -12.88 9.61
N THR A 63 -4.38 -14.11 10.11
CA THR A 63 -3.12 -14.82 10.40
C THR A 63 -2.50 -15.45 9.14
N ASN A 64 -3.28 -15.66 8.08
CA ASN A 64 -2.82 -16.23 6.83
C ASN A 64 -2.06 -15.19 5.98
N HIS A 65 -0.77 -15.42 5.74
CA HIS A 65 0.09 -14.53 4.97
C HIS A 65 -0.33 -14.40 3.50
N GLU A 66 -0.89 -15.44 2.90
CA GLU A 66 -1.36 -15.40 1.51
C GLU A 66 -2.58 -14.47 1.39
N LEU A 67 -3.57 -14.65 2.27
CA LEU A 67 -4.75 -13.79 2.33
C LEU A 67 -4.36 -12.33 2.59
N MET A 68 -3.46 -12.08 3.54
CA MET A 68 -2.99 -10.73 3.84
C MET A 68 -2.23 -10.10 2.66
N THR A 69 -1.44 -10.90 1.94
CA THR A 69 -0.76 -10.45 0.72
C THR A 69 -1.76 -10.05 -0.36
N GLU A 70 -2.83 -10.82 -0.54
CA GLU A 70 -3.89 -10.48 -1.49
C GLU A 70 -4.63 -9.20 -1.09
N LEU A 71 -4.96 -9.03 0.20
CA LEU A 71 -5.57 -7.80 0.71
C LEU A 71 -4.69 -6.57 0.43
N VAL A 72 -3.40 -6.66 0.72
CA VAL A 72 -2.45 -5.57 0.41
C VAL A 72 -2.37 -5.30 -1.09
N ARG A 73 -2.38 -6.34 -1.94
CA ARG A 73 -2.38 -6.16 -3.41
C ARG A 73 -3.66 -5.52 -3.92
N ASN A 74 -4.81 -5.89 -3.36
CA ASN A 74 -6.11 -5.32 -3.70
C ASN A 74 -6.16 -3.84 -3.31
N TYR A 75 -5.72 -3.51 -2.09
CA TYR A 75 -5.60 -2.13 -1.63
C TYR A 75 -4.73 -1.30 -2.59
N VAL A 76 -3.53 -1.79 -2.94
CA VAL A 76 -2.66 -1.12 -3.94
C VAL A 76 -3.40 -0.93 -5.28
N ALA A 77 -4.12 -1.93 -5.77
CA ALA A 77 -4.88 -1.80 -7.02
C ALA A 77 -5.98 -0.73 -6.94
N GLU A 78 -6.70 -0.67 -5.82
CA GLU A 78 -7.75 0.32 -5.59
C GLU A 78 -7.19 1.74 -5.46
N THR A 79 -6.10 1.93 -4.71
CA THR A 79 -5.43 3.23 -4.60
C THR A 79 -5.01 3.75 -5.98
N PHE A 80 -4.41 2.91 -6.82
CA PHE A 80 -4.02 3.31 -8.17
C PHE A 80 -5.23 3.59 -9.07
N ARG A 81 -6.32 2.82 -8.94
CA ARG A 81 -7.57 3.05 -9.69
C ARG A 81 -8.26 4.37 -9.30
N ALA A 82 -8.36 4.66 -7.99
CA ALA A 82 -8.94 5.89 -7.48
C ALA A 82 -8.22 7.13 -8.04
N ASN A 83 -6.90 7.02 -8.18
CA ASN A 83 -6.02 8.07 -8.67
C ASN A 83 -5.87 8.10 -10.21
N ALA A 84 -6.36 7.08 -10.92
CA ALA A 84 -6.25 7.00 -12.39
C ALA A 84 -7.09 8.06 -13.13
N ARG A 85 -8.10 8.64 -12.46
CA ARG A 85 -8.98 9.68 -13.03
C ARG A 85 -8.43 11.11 -12.87
N MET A 86 -7.24 11.28 -12.30
CA MET A 86 -6.62 12.60 -12.15
C MET A 86 -6.40 13.30 -13.49
N GLN A 87 -6.83 14.56 -13.57
CA GLN A 87 -6.81 15.35 -14.80
C GLN A 87 -5.58 16.30 -14.90
N SER A 88 -4.84 16.49 -13.80
CA SER A 88 -3.68 17.39 -13.74
C SER A 88 -2.34 16.65 -13.79
N GLY A 89 -1.54 16.92 -14.83
CA GLY A 89 -0.20 16.34 -14.98
C GLY A 89 0.79 16.73 -13.88
N LYS A 90 0.68 17.96 -13.32
CA LYS A 90 1.55 18.42 -12.22
C LYS A 90 1.26 17.67 -10.92
N GLU A 91 -0.02 17.42 -10.66
CA GLU A 91 -0.48 16.69 -9.48
C GLU A 91 -0.11 15.21 -9.58
N ALA A 92 -0.33 14.60 -10.74
CA ALA A 92 0.12 13.23 -11.02
C ALA A 92 1.64 13.08 -10.84
N ALA A 93 2.44 14.07 -11.27
CA ALA A 93 3.89 14.06 -11.08
C ALA A 93 4.29 14.20 -9.60
N ARG A 94 3.59 15.04 -8.82
CA ARG A 94 3.81 15.20 -7.38
C ARG A 94 3.51 13.91 -6.64
N MET A 95 2.31 13.35 -6.84
CA MET A 95 1.88 12.11 -6.19
C MET A 95 2.79 10.94 -6.56
N LEU A 96 3.23 10.86 -7.82
CA LEU A 96 4.19 9.84 -8.24
C LEU A 96 5.54 9.96 -7.53
N ARG A 97 6.03 11.18 -7.25
CA ARG A 97 7.27 11.39 -6.49
C ARG A 97 7.10 10.98 -5.03
N GLU A 98 6.01 11.40 -4.40
CA GLU A 98 5.69 11.05 -3.01
C GLU A 98 5.55 9.53 -2.84
N ALA A 99 4.76 8.88 -3.69
CA ALA A 99 4.56 7.44 -3.63
C ALA A 99 5.85 6.64 -3.93
N LYS A 100 6.74 7.14 -4.80
CA LYS A 100 8.07 6.53 -5.01
C LYS A 100 8.95 6.63 -3.76
N ALA A 101 8.89 7.76 -3.06
CA ALA A 101 9.66 7.97 -1.83
C ALA A 101 9.15 7.05 -0.72
N GLU A 102 7.84 6.96 -0.55
CA GLU A 102 7.19 6.09 0.43
C GLU A 102 7.50 4.61 0.19
N VAL A 103 7.34 4.11 -1.04
CA VAL A 103 7.67 2.71 -1.38
C VAL A 103 9.15 2.42 -1.14
N SER A 104 10.04 3.37 -1.43
CA SER A 104 11.48 3.19 -1.17
C SER A 104 11.78 3.18 0.33
N ALA A 105 11.07 3.99 1.12
CA ALA A 105 11.17 3.97 2.58
C ALA A 105 10.68 2.65 3.16
N ILE A 106 9.55 2.12 2.67
CA ILE A 106 9.04 0.80 3.06
C ILE A 106 10.07 -0.29 2.74
N GLU A 107 10.57 -0.33 1.50
CA GLU A 107 11.56 -1.35 1.10
C GLU A 107 12.84 -1.28 1.95
N THR A 108 13.32 -0.08 2.26
CA THR A 108 14.56 0.10 3.03
C THR A 108 14.36 -0.15 4.53
N GLN A 109 13.33 0.42 5.14
CA GLN A 109 13.15 0.38 6.59
C GLN A 109 12.46 -0.89 7.05
N VAL A 110 11.45 -1.33 6.31
CA VAL A 110 10.57 -2.42 6.74
C VAL A 110 11.12 -3.76 6.33
N ILE A 111 11.51 -3.88 5.07
CA ILE A 111 11.93 -5.15 4.49
C ILE A 111 13.43 -5.39 4.73
N GLN A 112 14.29 -4.39 4.47
CA GLN A 112 15.74 -4.57 4.59
C GLN A 112 16.29 -4.39 6.01
N ARG A 113 15.76 -3.43 6.79
CA ARG A 113 16.26 -3.11 8.13
C ARG A 113 15.41 -3.68 9.27
N GLY A 114 14.21 -4.15 8.97
CA GLY A 114 13.20 -4.53 9.96
C GLY A 114 12.48 -3.31 10.54
N TRP A 115 11.16 -3.42 10.69
CA TRP A 115 10.30 -2.37 11.23
C TRP A 115 10.75 -1.96 12.65
N PRO A 116 11.04 -0.68 12.95
CA PRO A 116 11.20 -0.26 14.33
C PRO A 116 9.81 -0.27 14.98
N LEU A 117 9.61 -1.08 16.02
CA LEU A 117 8.41 -0.98 16.84
C LEU A 117 8.28 0.46 17.36
N PRO A 118 7.16 1.18 17.09
CA PRO A 118 6.90 2.42 17.80
C PRO A 118 6.81 2.09 19.29
N GLY A 119 7.78 2.56 20.09
CA GLY A 119 7.87 2.28 21.53
C GLY A 119 9.23 1.80 22.06
N GLN A 120 10.28 1.67 21.24
CA GLN A 120 11.65 1.44 21.72
C GLN A 120 12.59 2.63 21.46
N GLY A 121 12.14 3.82 21.82
CA GLY A 121 12.94 5.03 21.78
C GLY A 121 12.50 5.98 22.88
N SER A 122 13.24 5.91 23.99
CA SER A 122 13.23 6.79 25.18
C SER A 122 12.01 6.72 26.11
#